data_AF-A0A2V9MYI1-F1
#
_entry.id   AF-A0A2V9MYI1-F1
#
_cell.length_a   1.000
_cell.length_b   1.000
_cell.length_c   1.000
_cell.angle_alpha   90.00
_cell.angle_beta   90.00
_cell.angle_gamma   90.00
#
_symmetry.space_group_name_H-M   'P 1'
#
loop_
_entity.id
_entity.type
_entity.pdbx_description
1 polymer ?
#
loop_
_entity_poly.entity_id
_entity_poly.type
_entity_poly.pdbx_seq_one_letter_code
_entity_poly.pdbx_strand_id
1 'polypeptide(L)' 'PAPGEYAVGMTFLPVEKHPRLNCEGVLERIIREEGLTVLGWRDTPVNGDAIGRVARASQPYIQQIFVGRPAEMDEDAFER' A
#
# COMPACT_ATOMS: atom_id res chain seq x y z
N PRO A 1 -10.87 -1.21 11.84
CA PRO A 1 -10.63 -2.57 12.41
C PRO A 1 -9.81 -2.46 13.70
N ALA A 2 -9.91 -3.44 14.59
CA ALA A 2 -9.10 -3.49 15.81
C ALA A 2 -7.63 -3.84 15.49
N PRO A 3 -6.68 -3.64 16.43
CA PRO A 3 -5.32 -4.17 16.27
C PRO A 3 -5.34 -5.67 15.95
N GLY A 4 -4.53 -6.12 15.00
CA GLY A 4 -4.50 -7.50 14.53
C GLY A 4 -5.60 -7.89 13.54
N GLU A 5 -6.50 -6.97 13.17
CA GLU A 5 -7.53 -7.19 12.14
C GLU A 5 -7.23 -6.48 10.81
N TYR A 6 -6.13 -5.73 10.75
CA TYR A 6 -5.70 -5.06 9.53
C TYR A 6 -4.19 -4.92 9.48
N ALA A 7 -3.66 -4.89 8.27
CA ALA A 7 -2.28 -4.62 7.94
C ALA A 7 -2.16 -3.34 7.11
N VAL A 8 -0.95 -2.79 7.07
CA VAL A 8 -0.58 -1.64 6.26
C VAL A 8 0.61 -1.99 5.39
N GLY A 9 0.45 -1.89 4.07
CA GLY A 9 1.55 -2.01 3.12
C GLY A 9 2.11 -0.63 2.77
N MET A 10 3.40 -0.40 3.00
CA MET A 10 4.10 0.80 2.49
C MET A 10 4.56 0.54 1.06
N THR A 11 4.11 1.38 0.13
CA THR A 11 4.37 1.19 -1.31
C THR A 11 5.08 2.39 -1.92
N PHE A 12 6.06 2.11 -2.77
CA PHE A 12 6.74 3.09 -3.61
C PHE A 12 6.35 2.84 -5.06
N LEU A 13 5.56 3.74 -5.61
CA LEU A 13 4.92 3.57 -6.91
C LEU A 13 5.48 4.55 -7.94
N PRO A 14 5.25 4.29 -9.25
CA PRO A 14 5.51 5.27 -10.30
C PRO A 14 4.86 6.63 -9.99
N VAL A 15 5.55 7.71 -10.34
CA VAL A 15 5.05 9.09 -10.16
C VAL A 15 3.91 9.38 -11.14
N GLU A 16 3.99 8.84 -12.34
CA GLU A 16 2.99 9.01 -13.39
C GLU A 16 1.70 8.23 -13.08
N LYS A 17 0.55 8.89 -13.25
CA LYS A 17 -0.76 8.37 -12.81
C LYS A 17 -1.13 7.03 -13.45
N HIS A 18 -0.96 6.86 -14.75
CA HIS A 18 -1.36 5.62 -15.45
C HIS A 18 -0.57 4.39 -14.98
N PRO A 19 0.79 4.38 -15.01
CA PRO A 19 1.54 3.24 -14.50
C PRO A 19 1.33 3.03 -13.00
N ARG A 20 1.10 4.09 -12.23
CA ARG A 20 0.72 3.98 -10.81
C ARG A 20 -0.58 3.19 -10.62
N LEU A 21 -1.65 3.57 -11.32
CA LEU A 21 -2.95 2.88 -11.25
C LEU A 21 -2.83 1.41 -11.69
N ASN A 22 -1.97 1.09 -12.65
CA ASN A 22 -1.70 -0.29 -13.03
C ASN A 22 -1.03 -1.08 -11.89
N CYS A 23 -0.04 -0.49 -11.22
CA CYS A 23 0.59 -1.11 -10.04
C CYS A 23 -0.39 -1.30 -8.88
N GLU A 24 -1.19 -0.27 -8.58
CA GLU A 24 -2.27 -0.35 -7.58
C GLU A 24 -3.22 -1.51 -7.90
N GLY A 25 -3.69 -1.61 -9.16
CA GLY A 25 -4.59 -2.67 -9.60
C GLY A 25 -3.99 -4.08 -9.49
N VAL A 26 -2.69 -4.26 -9.76
CA VAL A 26 -2.00 -5.55 -9.58
C VAL A 26 -1.96 -5.92 -8.10
N LEU A 27 -1.60 -4.98 -7.21
CA LEU A 27 -1.59 -5.18 -5.76
C LEU A 27 -2.98 -5.57 -5.25
N GLU A 28 -4.01 -4.82 -5.61
CA GLU A 28 -5.37 -5.13 -5.18
C GLU A 28 -5.86 -6.49 -5.70
N ARG A 29 -5.48 -6.88 -6.92
CA ARG A 29 -5.83 -8.19 -7.47
C ARG A 29 -5.19 -9.30 -6.64
N ILE A 30 -3.89 -9.23 -6.37
CA ILE A 30 -3.18 -10.24 -5.58
C ILE A 30 -3.76 -10.32 -4.16
N ILE A 31 -4.01 -9.19 -3.51
CA ILE A 31 -4.62 -9.15 -2.16
C ILE A 31 -5.97 -9.89 -2.14
N ARG A 32 -6.81 -9.69 -3.18
CA ARG A 32 -8.08 -10.41 -3.30
C ARG A 32 -7.90 -11.89 -3.62
N GLU A 33 -6.88 -12.26 -4.41
CA GLU A 33 -6.53 -13.66 -4.72
C GLU A 33 -6.09 -14.43 -3.46
N GLU A 34 -5.43 -13.77 -2.52
CA GLU A 34 -5.08 -14.32 -1.19
C GLU A 34 -6.26 -14.32 -0.19
N GLY A 35 -7.47 -13.95 -0.63
CA GLY A 35 -8.67 -13.96 0.21
C GLY A 35 -8.75 -12.79 1.21
N LEU A 36 -7.92 -11.77 1.05
CA LEU A 36 -7.89 -10.59 1.92
C LEU A 36 -8.78 -9.47 1.37
N THR A 37 -9.11 -8.49 2.22
CA THR A 37 -9.96 -7.35 1.84
C THR A 37 -9.15 -6.06 1.71
N VAL A 38 -9.20 -5.40 0.56
CA VAL A 38 -8.65 -4.04 0.42
C VAL A 38 -9.58 -3.05 1.11
N LEU A 39 -9.09 -2.37 2.15
CA LEU A 39 -9.82 -1.33 2.87
C LEU A 39 -9.67 0.03 2.19
N GLY A 40 -8.54 0.26 1.52
CA GLY A 40 -8.31 1.44 0.69
C GLY A 40 -6.86 1.90 0.67
N TRP A 41 -6.63 2.97 -0.09
CA TRP A 41 -5.34 3.63 -0.24
C TRP A 41 -5.31 4.94 0.55
N ARG A 42 -4.13 5.27 1.08
CA ARG A 42 -3.86 6.54 1.76
C ARG A 42 -2.60 7.15 1.19
N ASP A 43 -2.71 8.41 0.79
CA ASP A 43 -1.53 9.21 0.45
C ASP A 43 -0.69 9.47 1.71
N THR A 44 0.60 9.15 1.64
CA THR A 44 1.53 9.44 2.72
C THR A 44 1.87 10.94 2.68
N PRO A 45 1.67 11.70 3.77
CA PRO A 45 2.06 13.10 3.80
C PRO A 45 3.58 13.21 3.67
N VAL A 46 4.04 13.81 2.58
CA VAL A 46 5.47 14.00 2.28
C VAL A 46 5.78 15.49 2.11
N ASN A 47 6.91 15.94 2.66
CA ASN A 47 7.47 17.24 2.35
C ASN A 47 8.65 17.07 1.38
N GLY A 48 8.40 17.27 0.08
CA GLY A 48 9.43 17.17 -0.96
C GLY A 48 10.54 18.23 -0.83
N ASP A 49 10.30 19.32 -0.08
CA ASP A 49 11.28 20.37 0.19
C ASP A 49 12.27 20.02 1.29
N ALA A 50 12.01 18.96 2.06
CA ALA A 50 12.91 18.48 3.09
C ALA A 50 14.10 17.66 2.56
N ILE A 51 14.13 17.33 1.25
CA ILE A 51 15.16 16.48 0.64
C ILE A 51 15.94 17.21 -0.46
N GLY A 52 17.20 16.80 -0.66
CA GLY A 52 18.07 17.34 -1.70
C GLY A 52 17.57 17.07 -3.12
N ARG A 53 18.02 17.88 -4.08
CA ARG A 53 17.59 17.84 -5.49
C ARG A 53 17.67 16.44 -6.12
N VAL A 54 18.75 15.71 -5.85
CA VAL A 54 18.95 14.36 -6.41
C VAL A 54 17.89 13.39 -5.90
N ALA A 55 17.65 13.37 -4.58
CA ALA A 55 16.64 12.51 -3.97
C ALA A 55 15.22 12.86 -4.45
N ARG A 56 14.92 14.15 -4.61
CA ARG A 56 13.63 14.61 -5.14
C ARG A 56 13.41 14.15 -6.58
N ALA A 57 14.45 14.21 -7.42
CA ALA A 57 14.34 13.83 -8.83
C ALA A 57 14.01 12.33 -9.03
N SER A 58 14.40 11.49 -8.07
CA SER A 58 14.11 10.05 -8.07
C SER A 58 13.03 9.65 -7.05
N GLN A 59 12.29 10.61 -6.47
CA GLN A 59 11.31 10.31 -5.43
C GLN A 59 10.12 9.55 -6.03
N PRO A 60 9.71 8.41 -5.46
CA PRO A 60 8.51 7.69 -5.90
C PRO A 60 7.24 8.37 -5.39
N TYR A 61 6.08 7.96 -5.92
CA TYR A 61 4.81 8.25 -5.29
C TYR A 61 4.62 7.29 -4.11
N ILE A 62 4.53 7.83 -2.88
CA ILE A 62 4.48 7.01 -1.66
C ILE A 62 3.05 6.93 -1.16
N GLN A 63 2.51 5.72 -1.09
CA GLN A 63 1.18 5.44 -0.55
C GLN A 63 1.19 4.26 0.40
N GLN A 64 0.19 4.24 1.27
CA GLN A 64 -0.13 3.10 2.11
C GLN A 64 -1.39 2.42 1.58
N ILE A 65 -1.34 1.09 1.42
CA ILE A 65 -2.53 0.27 1.23
C ILE A 65 -2.93 -0.34 2.57
N PHE A 66 -4.21 -0.30 2.88
CA PHE A 66 -4.79 -0.91 4.08
C PHE A 66 -5.51 -2.19 3.68
N VAL A 67 -5.19 -3.27 4.38
CA VAL A 67 -5.72 -4.60 4.10
C VAL A 67 -6.36 -5.16 5.37
N GLY A 68 -7.59 -5.65 5.27
CA GLY A 68 -8.32 -6.28 6.37
C GLY A 68 -8.10 -7.79 6.36
N ARG A 69 -7.90 -8.35 7.56
CA ARG A 69 -7.87 -9.79 7.78
C ARG A 69 -9.31 -10.34 7.82
N PRO A 70 -9.64 -11.39 7.06
CA PRO A 70 -10.94 -12.05 7.18
C PRO A 70 -11.07 -12.75 8.53
N ALA A 71 -12.31 -12.88 9.03
CA ALA A 71 -12.55 -13.40 10.38
C ALA A 71 -12.11 -14.87 10.54
N GLU A 72 -12.11 -15.65 9.47
CA GLU A 72 -11.75 -17.07 9.48
C GLU A 72 -10.23 -17.33 9.44
N MET A 73 -9.42 -16.30 9.21
CA MET A 73 -7.97 -16.40 9.12
C MET A 73 -7.32 -15.98 10.44
N ASP A 74 -6.44 -16.80 11.00
CA ASP A 74 -5.68 -16.41 12.20
C ASP A 74 -4.58 -15.39 11.88
N GLU A 75 -4.01 -14.79 12.92
CA GLU A 75 -2.99 -13.73 12.78
C GLU A 75 -1.71 -14.25 12.11
N ASP A 76 -1.25 -15.45 12.48
CA ASP A 76 -0.04 -16.06 11.90
C ASP A 76 -0.20 -16.38 10.40
N ALA A 77 -1.40 -16.73 9.95
CA ALA A 77 -1.70 -16.93 8.53
C ALA A 77 -1.81 -15.62 7.77
N PHE A 78 -2.28 -14.56 8.41
CA PHE A 78 -2.41 -13.23 7.80
C PHE A 78 -1.08 -12.53 7.57
N GLU A 79 -0.09 -12.77 8.43
CA GLU A 79 1.24 -12.16 8.34
C GLU A 79 2.24 -12.96 7.48
N ARG A 80 1.84 -14.12 6.95
CA ARG A 80 2.72 -15.03 6.18
C ARG A 80 2.64 -14.79 4.68
#